data_AF-A0A2S4VS04-F1
#
_entry.id   AF-A0A2S4VS04-F1
#
_cell.length_a   1.000
_cell.length_b   1.000
_cell.length_c   1.000
_cell.angle_alpha   90.00
_cell.angle_beta   90.00
_cell.angle_gamma   90.00
#
_symmetry.space_group_name_H-M   'P 1'
#
loop_
_entity.id
_entity.type
_entity.pdbx_description
1 polymer ?
#
loop_
_entity_poly.entity_id
_entity_poly.type
_entity_poly.pdbx_seq_one_letter_code
_entity_poly.pdbx_strand_id
1 'polypeptide(L)'
;VKSRGSNLSALLAMGCAGLEGDRDVIEKCGRDMSKRGLNPEEKRTKTLEFFHENLVPKAKGVVAQSVEETVKSLVDDGMVHIEKVGTINLFWSFSSESSLATSRALDTLRAEKERLEKERIDLQSQLEKSAADRSANEERENNLREIKVLRQDISDIKDKLKLHSINDPHVVEEKMRICELYKSGAEIWTENLSIMMSHCRNQYQIDRYKFCGQFELEEDFEEALEKIEILKII
;
A
#
# COMPACT_ATOMS: atom_id res chain seq x y z
N VAL A 1 -43.40 41.87 26.59
CA VAL A 1 -42.59 42.54 25.53
C VAL A 1 -43.01 41.93 24.20
N LYS A 2 -44.17 42.33 23.67
CA LYS A 2 -44.38 43.23 22.50
C LYS A 2 -43.73 42.76 21.18
N SER A 3 -44.61 42.53 20.20
CA SER A 3 -44.41 42.65 18.74
C SER A 3 -43.51 41.62 18.03
N ARG A 4 -44.09 40.49 17.59
CA ARG A 4 -43.62 39.77 16.40
C ARG A 4 -44.39 40.30 15.19
N GLY A 5 -43.95 41.47 14.71
CA GLY A 5 -44.43 42.04 13.45
C GLY A 5 -43.81 41.29 12.28
N SER A 6 -44.67 40.77 11.42
CA SER A 6 -44.36 40.16 10.14
C SER A 6 -43.58 41.14 9.26
N ASN A 7 -42.27 40.93 9.10
CA ASN A 7 -41.45 41.68 8.14
C ASN A 7 -41.38 40.90 6.83
N LEU A 8 -42.42 41.01 6.00
CA LEU A 8 -42.26 40.80 4.56
C LEU A 8 -41.45 41.98 4.01
N SER A 9 -40.12 41.87 4.09
CA SER A 9 -39.22 42.81 3.44
C SER A 9 -39.16 42.49 1.95
N ALA A 10 -39.81 43.35 1.16
CA ALA A 10 -39.69 43.57 -0.28
C ALA A 10 -39.15 42.41 -1.14
N LEU A 11 -40.07 41.75 -1.86
CA LEU A 11 -39.73 41.00 -3.07
C LEU A 11 -39.37 42.02 -4.18
N LEU A 12 -38.09 42.30 -4.36
CA LEU A 12 -37.63 43.12 -5.48
C LEU A 12 -37.29 42.19 -6.65
N ALA A 13 -38.22 42.08 -7.61
CA ALA A 13 -37.93 41.45 -8.89
C ALA A 13 -37.02 42.39 -9.69
N MET A 14 -35.69 42.21 -9.58
CA MET A 14 -34.75 42.84 -10.51
C MET A 14 -34.70 42.05 -11.82
N GLY A 15 -35.76 42.22 -12.61
CA GLY A 15 -35.80 41.97 -14.04
C GLY A 15 -35.99 43.28 -14.79
N CYS A 16 -35.21 44.31 -14.46
CA CYS A 16 -35.27 45.60 -15.16
C CYS A 16 -34.55 45.51 -16.50
N ALA A 17 -35.31 45.15 -17.55
CA ALA A 17 -35.06 45.62 -18.90
C ALA A 17 -36.41 45.85 -19.61
N GLY A 18 -36.99 47.03 -19.37
CA GLY A 18 -38.03 47.63 -20.21
C GLY A 18 -39.46 47.19 -19.93
N LEU A 19 -40.28 48.13 -19.45
CA LEU A 19 -41.57 48.55 -20.03
C LEU A 19 -42.39 49.23 -18.93
N GLU A 20 -42.35 50.55 -18.93
CA GLU A 20 -43.36 51.39 -18.28
C GLU A 20 -44.67 51.23 -19.04
N GLY A 21 -45.67 50.64 -18.39
CA GLY A 21 -47.03 50.56 -18.90
C GLY A 21 -47.88 49.63 -18.04
N ASP A 22 -49.16 49.98 -17.90
CA ASP A 22 -50.22 49.09 -17.41
C ASP A 22 -50.45 49.02 -15.90
N ARG A 23 -50.92 50.14 -15.34
CA ARG A 23 -51.76 50.15 -14.12
C ARG A 23 -53.18 49.60 -14.34
N ASP A 24 -53.59 49.32 -15.59
CA ASP A 24 -54.97 48.98 -15.95
C ASP A 24 -55.30 47.46 -15.97
N VAL A 25 -54.33 46.59 -15.72
CA VAL A 25 -54.56 45.12 -15.74
C VAL A 25 -55.09 44.58 -14.40
N ILE A 26 -55.05 45.39 -13.33
CA ILE A 26 -55.41 44.97 -11.97
C ILE A 26 -56.92 44.71 -11.79
N GLU A 27 -57.79 45.27 -12.64
CA GLU A 27 -59.25 45.22 -12.41
C GLU A 27 -59.99 44.07 -13.13
N LYS A 28 -59.35 43.32 -14.04
CA LYS A 28 -60.05 42.33 -14.89
C LYS A 28 -59.91 40.85 -14.51
N CYS A 29 -59.04 40.47 -13.58
CA CYS A 29 -58.80 39.05 -13.23
C CYS A 29 -59.63 38.51 -12.05
N GLY A 30 -60.72 39.17 -11.66
CA GLY A 30 -61.57 38.77 -10.53
C GLY A 30 -62.58 37.64 -10.81
N ARG A 31 -62.54 36.98 -11.97
CA ARG A 31 -63.59 36.03 -12.38
C ARG A 31 -63.04 34.78 -13.08
N ASP A 32 -62.27 33.97 -12.37
CA ASP A 32 -62.46 32.51 -12.37
C ASP A 32 -61.64 31.87 -11.24
N MET A 33 -62.30 31.40 -10.18
CA MET A 33 -61.64 30.71 -9.05
C MET A 33 -62.24 29.32 -8.92
N SER A 34 -61.53 28.32 -9.49
CA SER A 34 -61.81 26.91 -9.25
C SER A 34 -61.63 26.58 -7.76
N LYS A 35 -62.69 26.07 -7.13
CA LYS A 35 -62.76 25.76 -5.68
C LYS A 35 -62.09 24.42 -5.33
N ARG A 36 -60.81 24.23 -5.67
CA ARG A 36 -59.97 23.15 -5.14
C ARG A 36 -58.67 23.73 -4.59
N GLY A 37 -58.33 23.40 -3.34
CA GLY A 37 -57.06 23.79 -2.74
C GLY A 37 -55.89 23.12 -3.46
N LEU A 38 -54.81 23.87 -3.67
CA LEU A 38 -53.59 23.39 -4.33
C LEU A 38 -52.84 22.37 -3.47
N ASN A 39 -52.31 21.32 -4.08
CA ASN A 39 -51.39 20.35 -3.45
C ASN A 39 -50.05 21.03 -3.07
N PRO A 40 -49.29 20.57 -2.06
CA PRO A 40 -48.00 21.18 -1.70
C PRO A 40 -47.00 21.23 -2.86
N GLU A 41 -46.97 20.19 -3.70
CA GLU A 41 -46.12 20.15 -4.90
C GLU A 41 -46.57 21.19 -5.95
N GLU A 42 -47.88 21.31 -6.21
CA GLU A 42 -48.43 22.32 -7.11
C GLU A 42 -48.14 23.75 -6.63
N LYS A 43 -48.14 23.97 -5.31
CA LYS A 43 -47.74 25.26 -4.72
C LYS A 43 -46.27 25.54 -4.96
N ARG A 44 -45.40 24.53 -4.86
CA ARG A 44 -43.96 24.67 -5.16
C ARG A 44 -43.72 25.04 -6.62
N THR A 45 -44.32 24.30 -7.56
CA THR A 45 -44.18 24.57 -9.00
C THR A 45 -44.63 25.98 -9.35
N LYS A 46 -45.82 26.38 -8.88
CA LYS A 46 -46.34 27.74 -9.13
C LYS A 46 -45.48 28.84 -8.49
N THR A 47 -44.86 28.57 -7.34
CA THR A 47 -43.94 29.50 -6.67
C THR A 47 -42.59 29.56 -7.40
N LEU A 48 -42.13 28.48 -8.01
CA LEU A 48 -40.89 28.48 -8.80
C LEU A 48 -41.09 29.19 -10.14
N GLU A 49 -42.20 28.90 -10.84
CA GLU A 49 -42.58 29.63 -12.04
C GLU A 49 -42.76 31.13 -11.78
N PHE A 50 -43.17 31.52 -10.57
CA PHE A 50 -43.21 32.93 -10.17
C PHE A 50 -41.82 33.58 -10.28
N PHE A 51 -40.76 32.92 -9.81
CA PHE A 51 -39.39 33.42 -9.92
C PHE A 51 -38.88 33.43 -11.37
N HIS A 52 -39.39 32.55 -12.22
CA HIS A 52 -38.97 32.43 -13.63
C HIS A 52 -39.72 33.36 -14.59
N GLU A 53 -40.97 33.73 -14.30
CA GLU A 53 -41.85 34.48 -15.20
C GLU A 53 -42.22 35.89 -14.72
N ASN A 54 -41.78 36.33 -13.54
CA ASN A 54 -42.06 37.66 -12.95
C ASN A 54 -43.57 38.01 -12.82
N LEU A 55 -44.47 37.02 -12.72
CA LEU A 55 -45.92 37.24 -12.60
C LEU A 55 -46.37 37.34 -11.15
N VAL A 56 -47.04 38.43 -10.74
CA VAL A 56 -47.47 38.76 -9.36
C VAL A 56 -48.07 37.57 -8.56
N PRO A 57 -47.75 37.36 -7.26
CA PRO A 57 -48.19 36.19 -6.48
C PRO A 57 -49.71 36.00 -6.38
N LYS A 58 -50.47 37.09 -6.45
CA LYS A 58 -51.95 37.07 -6.46
C LYS A 58 -52.55 36.42 -7.71
N ALA A 59 -51.81 36.38 -8.82
CA ALA A 59 -52.28 35.80 -10.08
C ALA A 59 -52.21 34.26 -10.09
N LYS A 60 -51.36 33.63 -9.24
CA LYS A 60 -51.16 32.16 -9.23
C LYS A 60 -51.88 31.42 -8.09
N GLY A 61 -52.63 32.13 -7.24
CA GLY A 61 -53.53 31.53 -6.24
C GLY A 61 -52.87 30.94 -4.99
N VAL A 62 -51.59 31.27 -4.71
CA VAL A 62 -50.89 30.82 -3.51
C VAL A 62 -51.26 31.71 -2.32
N VAL A 63 -51.70 31.10 -1.21
CA VAL A 63 -52.08 31.81 0.02
C VAL A 63 -50.83 32.41 0.67
N ALA A 64 -50.86 33.69 1.04
CA ALA A 64 -49.70 34.43 1.55
C ALA A 64 -49.00 33.75 2.75
N GLN A 65 -49.75 33.04 3.61
CA GLN A 65 -49.19 32.27 4.73
C GLN A 65 -48.37 31.05 4.29
N SER A 66 -48.65 30.47 3.12
CA SER A 66 -47.95 29.28 2.61
C SER A 66 -46.71 29.60 1.75
N VAL A 67 -46.50 30.87 1.38
CA VAL A 67 -45.40 31.28 0.49
C VAL A 67 -44.04 31.13 1.20
N GLU A 68 -43.97 31.43 2.49
CA GLU A 68 -42.72 31.33 3.25
C GLU A 68 -42.25 29.87 3.37
N GLU A 69 -43.17 28.95 3.64
CA GLU A 69 -42.89 27.51 3.71
C GLU A 69 -42.48 26.94 2.35
N THR A 70 -43.15 27.35 1.26
CA THR A 70 -42.81 26.87 -0.10
C THR A 70 -41.50 27.44 -0.59
N VAL A 71 -41.20 28.71 -0.34
CA VAL A 71 -39.90 29.32 -0.68
C VAL A 71 -38.78 28.64 0.10
N LYS A 72 -38.97 28.39 1.40
CA LYS A 72 -37.97 27.69 2.21
C LYS A 72 -37.69 26.28 1.66
N SER A 73 -38.72 25.51 1.35
CA SER A 73 -38.56 24.19 0.72
C SER A 73 -37.88 24.25 -0.66
N LEU A 74 -38.09 25.31 -1.44
CA LEU A 74 -37.41 25.51 -2.71
C LEU A 74 -35.93 25.92 -2.55
N VAL A 75 -35.60 26.64 -1.48
CA VAL A 75 -34.21 26.96 -1.11
C VAL A 75 -33.48 25.72 -0.62
N ASP A 76 -34.13 24.91 0.23
CA ASP A 76 -33.55 23.66 0.75
C ASP A 76 -33.21 22.68 -0.40
N ASP A 77 -34.01 22.66 -1.47
CA ASP A 77 -33.77 21.86 -2.68
C ASP A 77 -32.83 22.53 -3.71
N GLY A 78 -32.30 23.72 -3.41
CA GLY A 78 -31.38 24.45 -4.28
C GLY A 78 -32.00 25.03 -5.56
N MET A 79 -33.34 25.10 -5.64
CA MET A 79 -34.06 25.65 -6.80
C MET A 79 -34.21 27.18 -6.74
N VAL A 80 -34.13 27.76 -5.54
CA VAL A 80 -34.19 29.21 -5.29
C VAL A 80 -32.99 29.59 -4.42
N HIS A 81 -32.32 30.66 -4.79
CA HIS A 81 -31.20 31.22 -4.03
C HIS A 81 -31.69 32.23 -3.02
N ILE A 82 -30.98 32.32 -1.89
CA ILE A 82 -31.19 33.32 -0.87
C ILE A 82 -29.86 34.06 -0.60
N GLU A 83 -29.89 35.38 -0.58
CA GLU A 83 -28.77 36.20 -0.11
C GLU A 83 -29.24 37.30 0.82
N LYS A 84 -28.47 37.51 1.87
CA LYS A 84 -28.77 38.53 2.87
C LYS A 84 -28.01 39.80 2.54
N VAL A 85 -28.73 40.86 2.21
CA VAL A 85 -28.18 42.20 1.98
C VAL A 85 -28.65 43.11 3.12
N GLY A 86 -27.74 43.34 4.09
CA GLY A 86 -28.04 44.11 5.29
C GLY A 86 -29.11 43.45 6.17
N THR A 87 -30.29 44.07 6.26
CA THR A 87 -31.44 43.57 7.04
C THR A 87 -32.49 42.84 6.20
N ILE A 88 -32.27 42.70 4.88
CA ILE A 88 -33.24 42.12 3.93
C ILE A 88 -32.67 40.83 3.34
N ASN A 89 -33.52 39.82 3.14
CA ASN A 89 -33.20 38.61 2.39
C ASN A 89 -33.74 38.74 0.97
N LEU A 90 -32.87 38.58 -0.02
CA LEU A 90 -33.20 38.54 -1.45
C LEU A 90 -33.34 37.10 -1.90
N PHE A 91 -34.38 36.82 -2.69
CA PHE A 91 -34.64 35.51 -3.26
C PHE A 91 -34.70 35.62 -4.79
N TRP A 92 -34.01 34.72 -5.50
CA TRP A 92 -34.05 34.68 -6.97
C TRP A 92 -33.82 33.26 -7.48
N SER A 93 -34.21 33.03 -8.74
CA SER A 93 -33.94 31.79 -9.47
C SER A 93 -33.90 32.10 -10.96
N PHE A 94 -33.04 31.41 -11.72
CA PHE A 94 -32.97 31.55 -13.18
C PHE A 94 -33.46 30.28 -13.86
N SER A 95 -34.35 30.42 -14.86
CA SER A 95 -34.90 29.27 -15.61
C SER A 95 -33.83 28.47 -16.36
N SER A 96 -32.69 29.09 -16.69
CA SER A 96 -31.57 28.45 -17.39
C SER A 96 -30.64 27.65 -16.47
N GLU A 97 -30.71 27.85 -15.15
CA GLU A 97 -29.74 27.29 -14.20
C GLU A 97 -29.83 25.77 -14.12
N SER A 98 -31.04 25.22 -14.04
CA SER A 98 -31.26 23.77 -14.03
C SER A 98 -30.74 23.10 -15.31
N SER A 99 -30.94 23.75 -16.46
CA SER A 99 -30.44 23.25 -17.76
C SER A 99 -28.92 23.28 -17.80
N LEU A 100 -28.30 24.35 -17.29
CA LEU A 100 -26.85 24.51 -17.28
C LEU A 100 -26.17 23.54 -16.31
N ALA A 101 -26.75 23.33 -15.13
CA ALA A 101 -26.27 22.36 -14.15
C ALA A 101 -26.31 20.93 -14.74
N THR A 102 -27.41 20.57 -15.40
CA THR A 102 -27.55 19.28 -16.07
C THR A 102 -26.55 19.11 -17.20
N SER A 103 -26.32 20.14 -18.02
CA SER A 103 -25.32 20.12 -19.10
C SER A 103 -23.91 19.92 -18.55
N ARG A 104 -23.52 20.67 -17.52
CA ARG A 104 -22.20 20.53 -16.86
C ARG A 104 -21.99 19.14 -16.28
N ALA A 105 -23.01 18.57 -15.64
CA ALA A 105 -22.96 17.22 -15.11
C ALA A 105 -22.79 16.19 -16.25
N LEU A 106 -23.53 16.35 -17.35
CA LEU A 106 -23.38 15.50 -18.53
C LEU A 106 -21.98 15.59 -19.14
N ASP A 107 -21.42 16.79 -19.28
CA ASP A 107 -20.08 16.97 -19.85
C ASP A 107 -18.99 16.37 -18.95
N THR A 108 -19.15 16.50 -17.62
CA THR A 108 -18.27 15.85 -16.64
C THR A 108 -18.32 14.33 -16.74
N LEU A 109 -19.52 13.76 -16.80
CA LEU A 109 -19.71 12.31 -16.93
C LEU A 109 -19.20 11.78 -18.27
N ARG A 110 -19.34 12.54 -19.35
CA ARG A 110 -18.77 12.20 -20.66
C ARG A 110 -17.25 12.18 -20.64
N ALA A 111 -16.63 13.21 -20.06
CA ALA A 111 -15.17 13.26 -19.92
C ALA A 111 -14.64 12.09 -19.08
N GLU A 112 -15.34 11.74 -17.99
CA GLU A 112 -14.95 10.61 -17.15
C GLU A 112 -15.13 9.26 -17.87
N LYS A 113 -16.21 9.09 -18.63
CA LYS A 113 -16.41 7.91 -19.48
C LYS A 113 -15.27 7.76 -20.49
N GLU A 114 -14.90 8.83 -21.19
CA GLU A 114 -13.79 8.79 -22.15
C GLU A 114 -12.46 8.47 -21.48
N ARG A 115 -12.21 9.00 -20.28
CA ARG A 115 -11.02 8.69 -19.48
C ARG A 115 -10.96 7.19 -19.13
N LEU A 116 -12.06 6.64 -18.61
CA LEU A 116 -12.17 5.23 -18.25
C LEU A 116 -12.09 4.30 -19.47
N GLU A 117 -12.66 4.69 -20.60
CA GLU A 117 -12.55 3.90 -21.84
C GLU A 117 -11.10 3.83 -22.34
N LYS A 118 -10.35 4.93 -22.27
CA LYS A 118 -8.91 4.95 -22.58
C LYS A 118 -8.11 4.07 -21.62
N GLU A 119 -8.36 4.20 -20.33
CA GLU A 119 -7.69 3.41 -19.29
C GLU A 119 -7.97 1.90 -19.47
N ARG A 120 -9.21 1.52 -19.76
CA ARG A 120 -9.59 0.14 -20.08
C ARG A 120 -8.82 -0.39 -21.28
N ILE A 121 -8.73 0.38 -22.37
CA ILE A 121 -8.02 -0.05 -23.58
C ILE A 121 -6.53 -0.26 -23.30
N ASP A 122 -5.90 0.64 -22.54
CA ASP A 122 -4.50 0.51 -22.17
C ASP A 122 -4.25 -0.73 -21.29
N LEU A 123 -5.07 -0.92 -20.24
CA LEU A 123 -4.99 -2.09 -19.38
C LEU A 123 -5.22 -3.40 -20.14
N GLN A 124 -6.17 -3.41 -21.09
CA GLN A 124 -6.41 -4.57 -21.95
C GLN A 124 -5.17 -4.89 -22.81
N SER A 125 -4.53 -3.87 -23.39
CA SER A 125 -3.30 -4.04 -24.17
C SER A 125 -2.14 -4.56 -23.31
N GLN A 126 -1.99 -4.05 -22.07
CA GLN A 126 -0.98 -4.54 -21.13
C GLN A 126 -1.23 -6.00 -20.73
N LEU A 127 -2.49 -6.38 -20.51
CA LEU A 127 -2.88 -7.75 -20.19
C LEU A 127 -2.55 -8.70 -21.34
N GLU A 128 -2.88 -8.32 -22.59
CA GLU A 128 -2.59 -9.11 -23.79
C GLU A 128 -1.08 -9.31 -24.00
N LYS A 129 -0.28 -8.26 -23.84
CA LYS A 129 1.20 -8.35 -23.87
C LYS A 129 1.71 -9.31 -22.79
N SER A 130 1.25 -9.13 -21.55
CA SER A 130 1.66 -9.98 -20.43
C SER A 130 1.18 -11.43 -20.56
N ALA A 131 0.09 -11.67 -21.28
CA ALA A 131 -0.42 -13.00 -21.57
C ALA A 131 0.39 -13.67 -22.69
N ALA A 132 0.81 -12.92 -23.71
CA ALA A 132 1.71 -13.40 -24.75
C ALA A 132 3.09 -13.81 -24.17
N ASP A 133 3.67 -12.98 -23.31
CA ASP A 133 4.95 -13.26 -22.62
C ASP A 133 4.86 -14.46 -21.66
N ARG A 134 3.67 -14.71 -21.11
CA ARG A 134 3.38 -15.84 -20.21
C ARG A 134 2.70 -17.00 -20.93
N SER A 135 2.69 -17.00 -22.27
CA SER A 135 2.12 -18.12 -23.01
C SER A 135 2.76 -19.41 -22.54
N ALA A 136 1.91 -20.42 -22.30
CA ALA A 136 2.32 -21.76 -21.91
C ALA A 136 2.98 -22.42 -23.13
N ASN A 137 4.22 -22.04 -23.39
CA ASN A 137 5.07 -22.66 -24.38
C ASN A 137 5.81 -23.84 -23.73
N GLU A 138 6.03 -24.90 -24.50
CA GLU A 138 6.76 -26.09 -24.03
C GLU A 138 8.18 -25.73 -23.54
N GLU A 139 8.82 -24.75 -24.20
CA GLU A 139 10.10 -24.18 -23.79
C GLU A 139 10.04 -23.56 -22.38
N ARG A 140 8.96 -22.83 -22.05
CA ARG A 140 8.79 -22.21 -20.73
C ARG A 140 8.63 -23.28 -19.65
N GLU A 141 7.84 -24.31 -19.91
CA GLU A 141 7.68 -25.42 -18.97
C GLU A 141 8.98 -26.20 -18.78
N ASN A 142 9.74 -26.44 -19.86
CA ASN A 142 11.07 -27.03 -19.80
C ASN A 142 12.03 -26.19 -18.95
N ASN A 143 12.11 -24.88 -19.20
CA ASN A 143 12.94 -23.97 -18.42
C ASN A 143 12.53 -23.94 -16.94
N LEU A 144 11.23 -23.98 -16.62
CA LEU A 144 10.75 -24.06 -15.24
C LEU A 144 11.12 -25.39 -14.56
N ARG A 145 11.06 -26.51 -15.30
CA ARG A 145 11.55 -27.81 -14.82
C ARG A 145 13.05 -27.78 -14.57
N GLU A 146 13.83 -27.24 -15.49
CA GLU A 146 15.29 -27.12 -15.39
C GLU A 146 15.69 -26.23 -14.20
N ILE A 147 15.06 -25.06 -14.04
CA ILE A 147 15.30 -24.18 -12.88
C ILE A 147 15.04 -24.92 -11.56
N LYS A 148 14.00 -25.77 -11.52
CA LYS A 148 13.70 -26.56 -10.32
C LYS A 148 14.80 -27.58 -10.03
N VAL A 149 15.28 -28.29 -11.05
CA VAL A 149 16.38 -29.27 -10.92
C VAL A 149 17.67 -28.57 -10.49
N LEU A 150 18.08 -27.51 -11.18
CA LEU A 150 19.29 -26.76 -10.85
C LEU A 150 19.26 -26.18 -9.44
N ARG A 151 18.10 -25.73 -8.96
CA ARG A 151 17.96 -25.27 -7.56
C ARG A 151 18.17 -26.40 -6.56
N GLN A 152 17.69 -27.60 -6.86
CA GLN A 152 17.93 -28.77 -6.03
C GLN A 152 19.41 -29.14 -6.04
N ASP A 153 20.04 -29.20 -7.21
CA ASP A 153 21.45 -29.52 -7.35
C ASP A 153 22.35 -28.53 -6.59
N ILE A 154 22.04 -27.22 -6.66
CA ILE A 154 22.74 -26.19 -5.90
C ILE A 154 22.60 -26.45 -4.38
N SER A 155 21.42 -26.87 -3.92
CA SER A 155 21.21 -27.21 -2.51
C SER A 155 22.07 -28.40 -2.10
N ASP A 156 22.01 -29.48 -2.88
CA ASP A 156 22.72 -30.73 -2.58
C ASP A 156 24.25 -30.53 -2.61
N ILE A 157 24.75 -29.73 -3.56
CA ILE A 157 26.17 -29.39 -3.65
C ILE A 157 26.60 -28.53 -2.46
N LYS A 158 25.77 -27.58 -2.02
CA LYS A 158 26.07 -26.77 -0.83
C LYS A 158 26.13 -27.63 0.43
N ASP A 159 25.25 -28.61 0.58
CA ASP A 159 25.26 -29.53 1.71
C ASP A 159 26.52 -30.41 1.69
N LYS A 160 26.91 -30.92 0.53
CA LYS A 160 28.18 -31.64 0.34
C LYS A 160 29.39 -30.75 0.66
N LEU A 161 29.38 -29.50 0.21
CA LEU A 161 30.46 -28.55 0.47
C LEU A 161 30.59 -28.27 1.97
N LYS A 162 29.46 -28.12 2.68
CA LYS A 162 29.43 -27.95 4.13
C LYS A 162 30.00 -29.18 4.86
N LEU A 163 29.67 -30.39 4.40
CA LEU A 163 30.24 -31.63 4.94
C LEU A 163 31.77 -31.66 4.75
N HIS A 164 32.26 -31.28 3.58
CA HIS A 164 33.68 -31.28 3.25
C HIS A 164 34.43 -30.04 3.73
N SER A 165 33.75 -29.02 4.27
CA SER A 165 34.37 -27.79 4.79
C SER A 165 35.35 -28.04 5.94
N ILE A 166 35.28 -29.20 6.60
CA ILE A 166 36.19 -29.60 7.67
C ILE A 166 37.55 -30.05 7.10
N ASN A 167 37.61 -30.45 5.83
CA ASN A 167 38.77 -31.00 5.16
C ASN A 167 39.49 -29.95 4.30
N ASP A 168 39.67 -28.74 4.82
CA ASP A 168 40.45 -27.71 4.14
C ASP A 168 41.92 -28.19 4.02
N PRO A 169 42.47 -28.34 2.80
CA PRO A 169 43.84 -28.78 2.59
C PRO A 169 44.87 -27.97 3.37
N HIS A 170 44.69 -26.66 3.50
CA HIS A 170 45.61 -25.79 4.21
C HIS A 170 45.54 -25.99 5.72
N VAL A 171 44.35 -26.28 6.26
CA VAL A 171 44.19 -26.61 7.69
C VAL A 171 44.79 -27.98 7.99
N VAL A 172 44.64 -28.94 7.08
CA VAL A 172 45.26 -30.27 7.20
C VAL A 172 46.78 -30.16 7.13
N GLU A 173 47.32 -29.40 6.18
CA GLU A 173 48.76 -29.19 6.01
C GLU A 173 49.39 -28.54 7.26
N GLU A 174 48.77 -27.49 7.83
CA GLU A 174 49.31 -26.87 9.05
C GLU A 174 49.27 -27.84 10.24
N LYS A 175 48.20 -28.64 10.38
CA LYS A 175 48.15 -29.69 11.41
C LYS A 175 49.24 -30.74 11.20
N MET A 176 49.49 -31.17 9.96
CA MET A 176 50.57 -32.10 9.64
C MET A 176 51.93 -31.50 10.01
N ARG A 177 52.18 -30.24 9.66
CA ARG A 177 53.42 -29.53 10.00
C ARG A 177 53.67 -29.46 11.52
N ILE A 178 52.61 -29.19 12.29
CA ILE A 178 52.67 -29.18 13.76
C ILE A 178 52.94 -30.58 14.31
N CYS A 179 52.29 -31.62 13.78
CA CYS A 179 52.54 -33.01 14.18
C CYS A 179 54.00 -33.42 13.90
N GLU A 180 54.56 -33.01 12.77
CA GLU A 180 55.98 -33.28 12.44
C GLU A 180 56.93 -32.57 13.41
N LEU A 181 56.64 -31.32 13.76
CA LEU A 181 57.43 -30.59 14.77
C LEU A 181 57.42 -31.32 16.13
N TYR A 182 56.25 -31.79 16.58
CA TYR A 182 56.15 -32.54 17.84
C TYR A 182 56.84 -33.91 17.75
N LYS A 183 56.74 -34.61 16.61
CA LYS A 183 57.44 -35.89 16.39
C LYS A 183 58.95 -35.69 16.49
N SER A 184 59.51 -34.72 15.76
CA SER A 184 60.95 -34.43 15.81
C SER A 184 61.39 -33.96 17.21
N GLY A 185 60.57 -33.20 17.91
CA GLY A 185 60.84 -32.84 19.30
C GLY A 185 60.90 -34.07 20.21
N ALA A 186 59.93 -34.99 20.08
CA ALA A 186 59.90 -36.23 20.85
C ALA A 186 61.10 -37.14 20.54
N GLU A 187 61.52 -37.24 19.27
CA GLU A 187 62.73 -37.95 18.84
C GLU A 187 63.98 -37.41 19.55
N ILE A 188 64.18 -36.10 19.55
CA ILE A 188 65.32 -35.44 20.20
C ILE A 188 65.31 -35.69 21.72
N TRP A 189 64.17 -35.53 22.38
CA TRP A 189 64.08 -35.76 23.82
C TRP A 189 64.27 -37.22 24.20
N THR A 190 63.79 -38.16 23.37
CA THR A 190 64.00 -39.59 23.55
C THR A 190 65.49 -39.91 23.45
N GLU A 191 66.19 -39.41 22.43
CA GLU A 191 67.64 -39.58 22.29
C GLU A 191 68.41 -39.01 23.49
N ASN A 192 68.04 -37.80 23.93
CA ASN A 192 68.64 -37.17 25.12
C ASN A 192 68.43 -38.03 26.38
N LEU A 193 67.24 -38.60 26.58
CA LEU A 193 66.95 -39.49 27.70
C LEU A 193 67.80 -40.76 27.63
N SER A 194 67.95 -41.37 26.44
CA SER A 194 68.80 -42.56 26.24
C SER A 194 70.28 -42.26 26.52
N ILE A 195 70.77 -41.09 26.12
CA ILE A 195 72.13 -40.63 26.43
C ILE A 195 72.33 -40.46 27.94
N MET A 196 71.38 -39.79 28.62
CA MET A 196 71.44 -39.63 30.08
C MET A 196 71.40 -40.97 30.79
N MET A 197 70.52 -41.89 30.37
CA MET A 197 70.42 -43.23 30.93
C MET A 197 71.74 -44.00 30.77
N SER A 198 72.37 -43.95 29.58
CA SER A 198 73.67 -44.57 29.32
C SER A 198 74.77 -43.98 30.21
N HIS A 199 74.81 -42.66 30.37
CA HIS A 199 75.74 -41.99 31.27
C HIS A 199 75.54 -42.42 32.73
N CYS A 200 74.28 -42.45 33.20
CA CYS A 200 73.93 -42.88 34.56
C CYS A 200 74.33 -44.32 34.84
N ARG A 201 74.14 -45.20 33.85
CA ARG A 201 74.60 -46.59 33.92
C ARG A 201 76.11 -46.69 34.04
N ASN A 202 76.84 -45.95 33.22
CA ASN A 202 78.30 -46.03 33.15
C ASN A 202 79.01 -45.40 34.36
N GLN A 203 78.52 -44.26 34.87
CA GLN A 203 79.16 -43.53 35.98
C GLN A 203 78.66 -43.95 37.36
N TYR A 204 77.37 -44.25 37.48
CA TYR A 204 76.71 -44.46 38.77
C TYR A 204 76.12 -45.87 38.94
N GLN A 205 76.30 -46.76 37.95
CA GLN A 205 75.81 -48.15 37.98
C GLN A 205 74.30 -48.26 38.24
N ILE A 206 73.55 -47.24 37.80
CA ILE A 206 72.09 -47.24 37.84
C ILE A 206 71.59 -48.12 36.70
N ASP A 207 70.79 -49.13 37.02
CA ASP A 207 70.17 -50.04 36.06
C ASP A 207 68.97 -49.38 35.37
N ARG A 208 68.64 -49.87 34.16
CA ARG A 208 67.55 -49.33 33.33
C ARG A 208 66.23 -49.28 34.09
N TYR A 209 65.89 -50.35 34.82
CA TYR A 209 64.67 -50.45 35.60
C TYR A 209 64.55 -49.33 36.64
N LYS A 210 65.60 -49.10 37.43
CA LYS A 210 65.62 -48.04 38.45
C LYS A 210 65.63 -46.65 37.84
N PHE A 211 66.33 -46.44 36.72
CA PHE A 211 66.30 -45.16 36.01
C PHE A 211 64.89 -44.86 35.49
N CYS A 212 64.29 -45.79 34.74
CA CYS A 212 62.93 -45.62 34.20
C CYS A 212 61.91 -45.42 35.32
N GLY A 213 61.97 -46.22 36.40
CA GLY A 213 61.08 -46.07 37.55
C GLY A 213 61.21 -44.72 38.27
N GLN A 214 62.41 -44.13 38.31
CA GLN A 214 62.63 -42.82 38.94
C GLN A 214 62.05 -41.66 38.13
N PHE A 215 61.99 -41.79 36.81
CA PHE A 215 61.45 -40.78 35.89
C PHE A 215 60.04 -41.11 35.39
N GLU A 216 59.40 -42.14 35.96
CA GLU A 216 58.06 -42.62 35.56
C GLU A 216 57.98 -42.96 34.07
N LEU A 217 59.07 -43.51 33.51
CA LEU A 217 59.16 -43.93 32.12
C LEU A 217 58.76 -45.39 31.96
N GLU A 218 58.11 -45.70 30.83
CA GLU A 218 57.92 -47.07 30.38
C GLU A 218 59.27 -47.71 30.03
N GLU A 219 59.40 -49.04 30.19
CA GLU A 219 60.66 -49.74 29.92
C GLU A 219 61.07 -49.66 28.44
N ASP A 220 60.08 -49.56 27.55
CA ASP A 220 60.16 -49.47 26.09
C ASP A 220 59.84 -48.05 25.57
N PHE A 221 60.06 -46.99 26.37
CA PHE A 221 59.73 -45.61 25.95
C PHE A 221 60.37 -45.19 24.61
N GLU A 222 61.49 -45.81 24.21
CA GLU A 222 62.15 -45.60 22.92
C GLU A 222 61.31 -46.10 21.73
N GLU A 223 60.51 -47.16 21.92
CA GLU A 223 59.62 -47.75 20.91
C GLU A 223 58.31 -46.95 20.74
N ALA A 224 58.03 -46.00 21.65
CA ALA A 224 56.83 -45.17 21.58
C ALA A 224 56.76 -44.32 20.30
N LEU A 225 57.91 -43.98 19.72
CA LEU A 225 58.01 -43.20 18.48
C LEU A 225 57.59 -44.00 17.23
N GLU A 226 57.81 -45.32 17.23
CA GLU A 226 57.39 -46.20 16.13
C GLU A 226 55.85 -46.28 16.03
N LYS A 227 55.17 -46.19 17.17
CA LYS A 227 53.69 -46.17 17.26
C LYS A 227 53.10 -44.89 16.63
N ILE A 228 53.85 -43.78 16.60
CA ILE A 228 53.41 -42.50 16.00
C ILE A 228 53.44 -42.58 14.45
N GLU A 229 54.31 -43.40 13.87
CA GLU A 229 54.46 -43.53 12.42
C GLU A 229 53.25 -44.18 11.74
N ILE A 230 52.55 -45.07 12.46
CA ILE A 230 51.33 -45.75 11.99
C ILE A 230 50.17 -44.77 11.77
N LEU A 231 50.13 -43.65 12.50
CA LEU A 231 49.09 -42.63 12.38
C LEU A 231 49.19 -41.80 11.09
N LYS A 232 50.31 -41.85 10.36
CA LYS A 232 50.44 -41.19 9.04
C LYS A 232 49.74 -41.94 7.90
N ILE A 233 49.27 -43.18 8.12
CA ILE A 233 48.70 -44.05 7.08
C ILE A 233 47.15 -44.01 7.04
N ILE A 234 46.50 -43.38 8.02
CA ILE A 234 45.03 -43.27 8.14
C ILE A 234 44.58 -41.85 7.81
#